data_AF-U7PL31-F1
#
_entry.id   AF-U7PL31-F1
#
_cell.length_a   1.000
_cell.length_b   1.000
_cell.length_c   1.000
_cell.angle_alpha   90.00
_cell.angle_beta   90.00
_cell.angle_gamma   90.00
#
_symmetry.space_group_name_H-M   'P 1'
#
loop_
_entity.id
_entity.type
_entity.pdbx_description
1 polymer ?
#
loop_
_entity_poly.entity_id
_entity_poly.type
_entity_poly.pdbx_seq_one_letter_code
_entity_poly.pdbx_strand_id
1 'polypeptide(L)'
;MHPDWPETPADFMPLPQCPGPKLHAFQFHDPQDIKFISYIGQGLHAHVLKVEIKGQEYALKLFRFVYEENWEGPGEYSVNSTREKLTVLAQYSDPFYSECRAFGRLHETGHTELAIPCYGYVLLDEAHERKLTEQFKLEYNGSIDFPGDEDMRGLYLGERSGKPPPLRGIIKKLGSTIDPWSPANVRVRTMRRILRDTIRLHQLGIFYLDLRPEQLVDNMMCDFSTAFTVPHFMASPELNPKLAEKDLAAMEHEVFLYTINDYWSFSC
;
A
#
# COMPACT_ATOMS: atom_id res chain seq x y z
N MET A 1 15.04 -5.67 -1.92
CA MET A 1 13.79 -4.87 -1.92
C MET A 1 12.68 -5.57 -1.17
N HIS A 2 12.15 -6.68 -1.69
CA HIS A 2 11.02 -7.40 -1.10
C HIS A 2 11.47 -8.53 -0.16
N PRO A 3 10.61 -8.98 0.77
CA PRO A 3 10.94 -10.12 1.64
C PRO A 3 11.10 -11.40 0.81
N ASP A 4 11.89 -12.34 1.31
CA ASP A 4 11.98 -13.69 0.75
C ASP A 4 10.76 -14.55 1.19
N TRP A 5 10.64 -15.76 0.65
CA TRP A 5 9.61 -16.73 1.03
C TRP A 5 9.68 -17.05 2.53
N PRO A 6 8.58 -16.96 3.29
CA PRO A 6 8.61 -17.23 4.71
C PRO A 6 8.84 -18.71 4.99
N GLU A 7 9.84 -19.03 5.82
CA GLU A 7 10.17 -20.39 6.26
C GLU A 7 10.00 -20.58 7.77
N THR A 8 10.08 -19.47 8.52
CA THR A 8 10.02 -19.43 9.98
C THR A 8 9.10 -18.30 10.45
N PRO A 9 8.60 -18.34 11.70
CA PRO A 9 7.88 -17.21 12.29
C PRO A 9 8.66 -15.89 12.27
N ALA A 10 10.01 -15.96 12.27
CA ALA A 10 10.87 -14.79 12.20
C ALA A 10 10.89 -14.11 10.82
N ASP A 11 10.38 -14.75 9.76
CA ASP A 11 10.21 -14.10 8.45
C ASP A 11 8.98 -13.18 8.41
N PHE A 12 8.12 -13.20 9.45
CA PHE A 12 6.92 -12.37 9.58
C PHE A 12 7.13 -11.10 10.42
N MET A 13 8.32 -10.50 10.33
CA MET A 13 8.64 -9.23 11.01
C MET A 13 7.83 -8.06 10.42
N PRO A 14 7.40 -7.09 11.25
CA PRO A 14 6.64 -5.93 10.78
C PRO A 14 7.31 -5.21 9.59
N LEU A 15 6.53 -4.86 8.56
CA LEU A 15 7.01 -4.25 7.32
C LEU A 15 6.54 -2.80 7.19
N PRO A 16 7.26 -1.91 6.48
CA PRO A 16 8.58 -2.09 5.85
C PRO A 16 9.76 -2.13 6.83
N GLN A 17 10.94 -2.53 6.36
CA GLN A 17 12.20 -2.58 7.13
C GLN A 17 12.99 -1.25 7.05
N CYS A 18 12.29 -0.12 7.16
CA CYS A 18 12.89 1.21 7.23
C CYS A 18 12.44 1.95 8.50
N PRO A 19 13.10 3.05 8.90
CA PRO A 19 12.64 3.89 10.01
C PRO A 19 11.18 4.34 9.86
N GLY A 20 10.47 4.37 10.99
CA GLY A 20 9.07 4.78 11.05
C GLY A 20 8.08 3.61 11.22
N PRO A 21 6.79 3.88 10.94
CA PRO A 21 5.68 2.98 11.26
C PRO A 21 5.73 1.70 10.44
N LYS A 22 5.26 0.60 11.04
CA LYS A 22 5.28 -0.73 10.45
C LYS A 22 3.95 -1.43 10.67
N LEU A 23 3.53 -2.21 9.69
CA LEU A 23 2.37 -3.08 9.78
C LEU A 23 2.82 -4.48 10.20
N HIS A 24 2.16 -5.04 11.21
CA HIS A 24 2.38 -6.42 11.63
C HIS A 24 1.79 -7.41 10.62
N ALA A 25 2.36 -8.62 10.58
CA ALA A 25 1.79 -9.70 9.80
C ALA A 25 0.41 -10.10 10.35
N PHE A 26 -0.50 -10.46 9.45
CA PHE A 26 -1.78 -11.05 9.81
C PHE A 26 -1.54 -12.36 10.58
N GLN A 27 -2.21 -12.51 11.71
CA GLN A 27 -2.03 -13.66 12.59
C GLN A 27 -2.93 -14.82 12.16
N PHE A 28 -2.39 -15.76 11.39
CA PHE A 28 -3.12 -16.97 11.00
C PHE A 28 -3.35 -17.92 12.18
N HIS A 29 -2.49 -17.91 13.20
CA HIS A 29 -2.47 -18.91 14.28
C HIS A 29 -2.50 -20.36 13.72
N ASP A 30 -1.59 -20.60 12.77
CA ASP A 30 -1.22 -21.78 11.97
C ASP A 30 -2.22 -22.93 11.77
N PRO A 31 -2.32 -23.47 10.53
CA PRO A 31 -1.61 -23.07 9.31
C PRO A 31 -2.16 -21.79 8.65
N GLN A 32 -1.43 -21.24 7.67
CA GLN A 32 -1.95 -20.21 6.75
C GLN A 32 -3.02 -20.84 5.85
N ASP A 33 -4.27 -20.87 6.31
CA ASP A 33 -5.41 -21.38 5.55
C ASP A 33 -6.27 -20.23 5.04
N ILE A 34 -6.23 -20.02 3.72
CA ILE A 34 -7.03 -19.02 3.02
C ILE A 34 -7.88 -19.71 1.97
N LYS A 35 -9.19 -19.49 2.06
CA LYS A 35 -10.14 -19.84 1.02
C LYS A 35 -10.45 -18.61 0.19
N PHE A 36 -10.01 -18.60 -1.07
CA PHE A 36 -10.37 -17.57 -2.03
C PHE A 36 -11.81 -17.77 -2.50
N ILE A 37 -12.69 -16.79 -2.27
CA ILE A 37 -14.13 -16.92 -2.57
C ILE A 37 -14.45 -16.32 -3.94
N SER A 38 -14.10 -15.06 -4.15
CA SER A 38 -14.41 -14.35 -5.39
C SER A 38 -13.46 -13.19 -5.62
N TYR A 39 -13.34 -12.80 -6.88
CA TYR A 39 -12.67 -11.56 -7.27
C TYR A 39 -13.60 -10.37 -7.05
N ILE A 40 -13.12 -9.31 -6.38
CA ILE A 40 -13.89 -8.09 -6.11
C ILE A 40 -13.58 -7.02 -7.16
N GLY A 41 -12.30 -6.81 -7.48
CA GLY A 41 -11.89 -5.76 -8.40
C GLY A 41 -10.39 -5.57 -8.48
N GLN A 42 -9.97 -4.52 -9.18
CA GLN A 42 -8.56 -4.10 -9.29
C GLN A 42 -8.46 -2.58 -9.33
N GLY A 43 -7.29 -2.08 -8.94
CA GLY A 43 -6.83 -0.73 -9.21
C GLY A 43 -5.46 -0.75 -9.89
N LEU A 44 -4.85 0.43 -9.99
CA LEU A 44 -3.55 0.61 -10.64
C LEU A 44 -2.48 -0.36 -10.11
N HIS A 45 -2.43 -0.55 -8.79
CA HIS A 45 -1.36 -1.28 -8.10
C HIS A 45 -1.75 -2.66 -7.57
N ALA A 46 -3.01 -3.09 -7.66
CA ALA A 46 -3.47 -4.26 -6.92
C ALA A 46 -4.73 -4.93 -7.48
N HIS A 47 -4.86 -6.22 -7.19
CA HIS A 47 -6.12 -6.97 -7.21
C HIS A 47 -6.74 -7.01 -5.82
N VAL A 48 -8.07 -7.12 -5.76
CA VAL A 48 -8.81 -7.29 -4.51
C VAL A 48 -9.70 -8.52 -4.60
N LEU A 49 -9.59 -9.41 -3.62
CA LEU A 49 -10.37 -10.63 -3.52
C LEU A 49 -11.17 -10.67 -2.22
N LYS A 50 -12.34 -11.30 -2.29
CA LYS A 50 -13.05 -11.78 -1.10
C LYS A 50 -12.42 -13.10 -0.68
N VAL A 51 -12.01 -13.19 0.58
CA VAL A 51 -11.42 -14.41 1.16
C VAL A 51 -12.10 -14.78 2.46
N GLU A 52 -12.04 -16.05 2.82
CA GLU A 52 -12.46 -16.58 4.11
C GLU A 52 -11.23 -17.16 4.82
N ILE A 53 -11.02 -16.72 6.06
CA ILE A 53 -9.95 -17.19 6.95
C ILE A 53 -10.60 -17.54 8.28
N LYS A 54 -10.51 -18.81 8.69
CA LYS A 54 -11.12 -19.33 9.94
C LYS A 54 -12.61 -18.99 10.08
N GLY A 55 -13.37 -19.13 8.98
CA GLY A 55 -14.82 -18.89 8.95
C GLY A 55 -15.23 -17.41 8.96
N GLN A 56 -14.27 -16.47 8.96
CA GLN A 56 -14.54 -15.04 8.85
C GLN A 56 -14.17 -14.54 7.45
N GLU A 57 -15.02 -13.69 6.88
CA GLU A 57 -14.79 -13.08 5.57
C GLU A 57 -13.99 -11.78 5.67
N TYR A 58 -13.07 -11.59 4.73
CA TYR A 58 -12.17 -10.44 4.62
C TYR A 58 -12.03 -9.98 3.16
N ALA A 59 -11.52 -8.76 2.99
CA ALA A 59 -10.95 -8.30 1.73
C ALA A 59 -9.43 -8.53 1.76
N LEU A 60 -8.90 -9.20 0.75
CA LEU A 60 -7.47 -9.36 0.51
C LEU A 60 -7.06 -8.47 -0.67
N LYS A 61 -6.28 -7.43 -0.41
CA LYS A 61 -5.66 -6.60 -1.46
C LYS A 61 -4.29 -7.18 -1.78
N LEU A 62 -4.13 -7.79 -2.97
CA LEU A 62 -2.87 -8.34 -3.50
C LEU A 62 -2.19 -7.32 -4.41
N PHE A 63 -0.98 -6.92 -4.05
CA PHE A 63 -0.24 -5.88 -4.75
C PHE A 63 0.56 -6.45 -5.90
N ARG A 64 0.64 -5.67 -6.99
CA ARG A 64 1.54 -5.89 -8.10
C ARG A 64 2.97 -5.56 -7.72
N PHE A 65 3.89 -6.12 -8.50
CA PHE A 65 5.24 -5.62 -8.67
C PHE A 65 5.16 -4.58 -9.79
N VAL A 66 4.86 -3.35 -9.38
CA VAL A 66 4.62 -2.22 -10.30
C VAL A 66 5.92 -1.74 -10.92
N TYR A 67 5.82 -0.99 -12.02
CA TYR A 67 6.98 -0.32 -12.60
C TYR A 67 7.54 0.73 -11.64
N GLU A 68 8.84 1.01 -11.75
CA GLU A 68 9.52 1.99 -10.89
C GLU A 68 8.96 3.41 -11.08
N GLU A 69 8.41 3.71 -12.25
CA GLU A 69 7.70 4.95 -12.58
C GLU A 69 6.31 5.08 -11.94
N ASN A 70 5.76 4.01 -11.37
CA ASN A 70 4.45 4.06 -10.70
C ASN A 70 4.55 4.54 -9.24
N TRP A 71 5.75 4.83 -8.75
CA TRP A 71 5.97 5.36 -7.42
C TRP A 71 7.13 6.35 -7.40
N GLU A 72 7.06 7.29 -6.45
CA GLU A 72 8.00 8.40 -6.37
C GLU A 72 9.42 7.91 -6.06
N GLY A 73 10.38 8.27 -6.92
CA GLY A 73 11.72 7.69 -6.94
C GLY A 73 12.79 8.67 -7.43
N PRO A 74 14.03 8.19 -7.64
CA PRO A 74 15.17 9.05 -7.95
C PRO A 74 15.20 9.45 -9.43
N GLY A 75 14.24 10.27 -9.87
CA GLY A 75 14.22 10.92 -11.18
C GLY A 75 14.43 9.98 -12.36
N GLU A 76 15.28 10.36 -13.32
CA GLU A 76 15.55 9.59 -14.54
C GLU A 76 16.16 8.20 -14.21
N TYR A 77 15.30 7.18 -14.17
CA TYR A 77 15.56 5.86 -13.61
C TYR A 77 16.71 5.13 -14.31
N SER A 78 16.79 5.18 -15.64
CA SER A 78 17.84 4.50 -16.42
C SER A 78 19.26 5.00 -16.11
N VAL A 79 19.38 6.19 -15.53
CA VAL A 79 20.66 6.83 -15.21
C VAL A 79 21.00 6.71 -13.72
N ASN A 80 20.00 6.83 -12.83
CA ASN A 80 20.24 7.01 -11.40
C ASN A 80 19.95 5.79 -10.53
N SER A 81 19.25 4.79 -11.05
CA SER A 81 18.77 3.65 -10.28
C SER A 81 19.80 2.52 -10.17
N THR A 82 20.03 2.04 -8.95
CA THR A 82 20.61 0.72 -8.68
C THR A 82 19.65 -0.06 -7.80
N ARG A 83 19.76 -1.40 -7.78
CA ARG A 83 18.94 -2.26 -6.92
C ARG A 83 19.00 -1.81 -5.46
N GLU A 84 20.17 -1.40 -4.97
CA GLU A 84 20.37 -0.92 -3.61
C GLU A 84 19.62 0.40 -3.35
N LYS A 85 19.76 1.39 -4.25
CA LYS A 85 19.07 2.68 -4.13
C LYS A 85 17.56 2.51 -4.19
N LEU A 86 17.08 1.74 -5.16
CA LEU A 86 15.66 1.44 -5.31
C LEU A 86 15.14 0.68 -4.10
N THR A 87 15.89 -0.29 -3.56
CA THR A 87 15.51 -1.01 -2.35
C THR A 87 15.26 -0.05 -1.19
N VAL A 88 16.10 0.96 -0.99
CA VAL A 88 15.92 1.94 0.10
C VAL A 88 14.65 2.77 -0.14
N LEU A 89 14.44 3.29 -1.36
CA LEU A 89 13.31 4.17 -1.66
C LEU A 89 11.97 3.43 -1.71
N ALA A 90 11.95 2.21 -2.24
CA ALA A 90 10.75 1.37 -2.28
C ALA A 90 10.18 1.12 -0.88
N GLN A 91 11.01 0.98 0.17
CA GLN A 91 10.53 0.84 1.55
C GLN A 91 9.68 2.04 2.02
N TYR A 92 9.75 3.18 1.33
CA TYR A 92 8.95 4.37 1.60
C TYR A 92 7.80 4.58 0.62
N SER A 93 7.96 4.16 -0.65
CA SER A 93 7.06 4.57 -1.73
C SER A 93 6.48 3.45 -2.60
N ASP A 94 7.01 2.21 -2.55
CA ASP A 94 6.36 1.08 -3.24
C ASP A 94 4.92 0.92 -2.70
N PRO A 95 3.92 0.71 -3.56
CA PRO A 95 2.53 0.83 -3.13
C PRO A 95 2.11 -0.08 -1.97
N PHE A 96 2.71 -1.26 -1.86
CA PHE A 96 2.48 -2.16 -0.73
C PHE A 96 3.10 -1.60 0.56
N TYR A 97 4.32 -1.07 0.50
CA TYR A 97 4.97 -0.48 1.66
C TYR A 97 4.36 0.85 2.09
N SER A 98 3.95 1.71 1.16
CA SER A 98 3.20 2.94 1.44
C SER A 98 1.96 2.64 2.30
N GLU A 99 1.19 1.63 1.89
CA GLU A 99 -0.01 1.23 2.60
C GLU A 99 0.30 0.57 3.96
N CYS A 100 1.37 -0.22 4.05
CA CYS A 100 1.85 -0.77 5.33
C CYS A 100 2.24 0.34 6.31
N ARG A 101 2.95 1.38 5.84
CA ARG A 101 3.36 2.50 6.70
C ARG A 101 2.16 3.31 7.20
N ALA A 102 1.21 3.60 6.33
CA ALA A 102 0.00 4.33 6.69
C ALA A 102 -0.81 3.57 7.77
N PHE A 103 -1.15 2.30 7.53
CA PHE A 103 -1.84 1.51 8.56
C PHE A 103 -0.99 1.27 9.81
N GLY A 104 0.32 1.10 9.65
CA GLY A 104 1.25 1.02 10.77
C GLY A 104 1.18 2.26 11.67
N ARG A 105 1.11 3.46 11.09
CA ARG A 105 0.97 4.73 11.82
C ARG A 105 -0.35 4.79 12.57
N LEU A 106 -1.45 4.37 11.93
CA LEU A 106 -2.77 4.34 12.58
C LEU A 106 -2.79 3.37 13.77
N HIS A 107 -2.18 2.20 13.65
CA HIS A 107 -2.04 1.25 14.75
C HIS A 107 -1.14 1.78 15.87
N GLU A 108 0.04 2.30 15.53
CA GLU A 108 1.02 2.85 16.48
C GLU A 108 0.43 4.01 17.31
N THR A 109 -0.40 4.85 16.69
CA THR A 109 -0.98 6.03 17.33
C THR A 109 -2.38 5.81 17.93
N GLY A 110 -2.96 4.61 17.74
CA GLY A 110 -4.30 4.29 18.23
C GLY A 110 -5.44 5.02 17.49
N HIS A 111 -5.22 5.39 16.23
CA HIS A 111 -6.17 6.13 15.38
C HIS A 111 -6.77 5.27 14.26
N THR A 112 -6.97 3.97 14.52
CA THR A 112 -7.49 3.02 13.54
C THR A 112 -8.93 3.32 13.10
N GLU A 113 -9.66 4.18 13.81
CA GLU A 113 -10.99 4.63 13.43
C GLU A 113 -11.01 5.56 12.20
N LEU A 114 -9.86 6.08 11.76
CA LEU A 114 -9.76 6.96 10.59
C LEU A 114 -9.81 6.20 9.25
N ALA A 115 -9.67 4.87 9.29
CA ALA A 115 -9.61 4.03 8.10
C ALA A 115 -10.40 2.73 8.31
N ILE A 116 -10.63 1.99 7.23
CA ILE A 116 -11.19 0.64 7.33
C ILE A 116 -10.29 -0.24 8.21
N PRO A 117 -10.83 -1.16 9.03
CA PRO A 117 -9.99 -2.04 9.82
C PRO A 117 -9.00 -2.83 8.94
N CYS A 118 -7.73 -2.69 9.26
CA CYS A 118 -6.62 -3.41 8.64
C CYS A 118 -6.03 -4.37 9.66
N TYR A 119 -5.97 -5.65 9.29
CA TYR A 119 -5.62 -6.75 10.19
C TYR A 119 -4.16 -7.21 10.05
N GLY A 120 -3.45 -6.70 9.04
CA GLY A 120 -2.04 -7.00 8.82
C GLY A 120 -1.72 -7.37 7.39
N TYR A 121 -0.43 -7.42 7.08
CA TYR A 121 0.04 -7.89 5.78
C TYR A 121 0.10 -9.42 5.72
N VAL A 122 0.11 -9.96 4.51
CA VAL A 122 0.33 -11.38 4.23
C VAL A 122 1.37 -11.53 3.13
N LEU A 123 2.20 -12.57 3.27
CA LEU A 123 3.03 -13.10 2.19
C LEU A 123 2.45 -14.47 1.85
N LEU A 124 2.11 -14.69 0.59
CA LEU A 124 1.49 -15.95 0.16
C LEU A 124 2.55 -16.96 -0.24
N ASP A 125 2.40 -18.19 0.24
CA ASP A 125 3.23 -19.32 -0.18
C ASP A 125 2.90 -19.82 -1.60
N GLU A 126 3.71 -20.75 -2.11
CA GLU A 126 3.57 -21.26 -3.47
C GLU A 126 2.23 -22.01 -3.68
N ALA A 127 1.66 -22.60 -2.62
CA ALA A 127 0.40 -23.31 -2.72
C ALA A 127 -0.76 -22.33 -2.92
N HIS A 128 -0.73 -21.18 -2.23
CA HIS A 128 -1.69 -20.09 -2.44
C HIS A 128 -1.53 -19.46 -3.82
N GLU A 129 -0.31 -19.22 -4.27
CA GLU A 129 -0.05 -18.68 -5.62
C GLU A 129 -0.61 -19.62 -6.71
N ARG A 130 -0.39 -20.94 -6.61
CA ARG A 130 -1.00 -21.91 -7.54
C ARG A 130 -2.52 -21.85 -7.53
N LYS A 131 -3.16 -21.82 -6.35
CA LYS A 131 -4.62 -21.69 -6.22
C LYS A 131 -5.15 -20.42 -6.90
N LEU A 132 -4.47 -19.29 -6.71
CA LEU A 132 -4.87 -18.01 -7.34
C LEU A 132 -4.74 -18.07 -8.86
N THR A 133 -3.65 -18.63 -9.39
CA THR A 133 -3.43 -18.80 -10.82
C THR A 133 -4.50 -19.71 -11.44
N GLU A 134 -4.84 -20.82 -10.79
CA GLU A 134 -5.87 -21.75 -11.25
C GLU A 134 -7.28 -21.13 -11.25
N GLN A 135 -7.62 -20.35 -10.22
CA GLN A 135 -8.97 -19.80 -10.05
C GLN A 135 -9.22 -18.50 -10.81
N PHE A 136 -8.23 -17.59 -10.83
CA PHE A 136 -8.44 -16.20 -11.28
C PHE A 136 -7.50 -15.74 -12.38
N LYS A 137 -6.38 -16.44 -12.65
CA LYS A 137 -5.40 -16.11 -13.71
C LYS A 137 -4.94 -14.64 -13.66
N LEU A 138 -4.56 -14.19 -12.47
CA LEU A 138 -4.17 -12.81 -12.20
C LEU A 138 -2.77 -12.49 -12.74
N GLU A 139 -2.57 -11.26 -13.21
CA GLU A 139 -1.25 -10.71 -13.55
C GLU A 139 -0.68 -9.94 -12.36
N TYR A 140 0.57 -10.21 -11.99
CA TYR A 140 1.21 -9.61 -10.81
C TYR A 140 2.31 -8.61 -11.18
N ASN A 141 2.77 -8.58 -12.42
CA ASN A 141 3.79 -7.66 -12.91
C ASN A 141 3.16 -6.43 -13.57
N GLY A 142 3.80 -5.28 -13.37
CA GLY A 142 3.40 -4.01 -13.99
C GLY A 142 2.19 -3.37 -13.33
N SER A 143 1.38 -2.70 -14.15
CA SER A 143 0.21 -1.93 -13.71
C SER A 143 -1.07 -2.39 -14.41
N ILE A 144 -2.22 -1.80 -14.08
CA ILE A 144 -3.45 -2.08 -14.83
C ILE A 144 -3.37 -1.61 -16.30
N ASP A 145 -2.59 -0.57 -16.57
CA ASP A 145 -2.46 0.04 -17.90
C ASP A 145 -1.49 -0.75 -18.78
N PHE A 146 -0.44 -1.31 -18.17
CA PHE A 146 0.55 -2.15 -18.82
C PHE A 146 0.77 -3.43 -17.99
N PRO A 147 -0.14 -4.41 -18.06
CA PRO A 147 -0.01 -5.64 -17.29
C PRO A 147 1.04 -6.57 -17.92
N GLY A 148 2.06 -6.94 -17.17
CA GLY A 148 3.02 -7.98 -17.55
C GLY A 148 4.00 -7.64 -18.68
N ASP A 149 4.20 -6.36 -19.02
CA ASP A 149 5.16 -5.97 -20.08
C ASP A 149 6.61 -6.34 -19.72
N GLU A 150 6.96 -6.22 -18.43
CA GLU A 150 8.27 -6.60 -17.90
C GLU A 150 8.11 -7.49 -16.66
N ASP A 151 9.05 -8.42 -16.43
CA ASP A 151 9.08 -9.25 -15.22
C ASP A 151 9.64 -8.48 -14.02
N MET A 152 8.89 -7.49 -13.54
CA MET A 152 9.24 -6.65 -12.40
C MET A 152 9.51 -7.46 -11.13
N ARG A 153 8.76 -8.54 -10.91
CA ARG A 153 8.93 -9.46 -9.78
C ARG A 153 10.26 -10.20 -9.86
N GLY A 154 10.61 -10.69 -11.05
CA GLY A 154 11.87 -11.40 -11.31
C GLY A 154 13.12 -10.55 -11.12
N LEU A 155 13.01 -9.22 -11.25
CA LEU A 155 14.14 -8.30 -10.99
C LEU A 155 14.62 -8.35 -9.53
N TYR A 156 13.77 -8.78 -8.59
CA TYR A 156 14.00 -8.68 -7.15
C TYR A 156 14.10 -10.02 -6.42
N LEU A 157 14.89 -10.95 -6.98
CA LEU A 157 15.08 -12.29 -6.39
C LEU A 157 15.47 -12.26 -4.90
N GLY A 158 14.92 -13.20 -4.13
CA GLY A 158 15.25 -13.41 -2.73
C GLY A 158 16.68 -13.91 -2.55
N GLU A 159 17.38 -13.37 -1.56
CA GLU A 159 18.79 -13.69 -1.30
C GLU A 159 18.97 -15.15 -0.84
N ARG A 160 17.99 -15.71 -0.13
CA ARG A 160 18.03 -17.07 0.39
C ARG A 160 17.50 -18.06 -0.65
N SER A 161 16.33 -17.77 -1.22
CA SER A 161 15.66 -18.71 -2.13
C SER A 161 16.18 -18.67 -3.57
N GLY A 162 16.75 -17.53 -4.01
CA GLY A 162 17.05 -17.28 -5.42
C GLY A 162 15.81 -17.17 -6.32
N LYS A 163 14.61 -17.09 -5.72
CA LYS A 163 13.32 -17.05 -6.42
C LYS A 163 12.75 -15.64 -6.45
N PRO A 164 11.81 -15.36 -7.37
CA PRO A 164 10.99 -14.17 -7.27
C PRO A 164 10.27 -14.12 -5.91
N PRO A 165 10.12 -12.93 -5.29
CA PRO A 165 9.55 -12.78 -3.95
C PRO A 165 8.09 -13.28 -3.88
N PRO A 166 7.57 -13.69 -2.70
CA PRO A 166 6.18 -14.12 -2.56
C PRO A 166 5.18 -13.01 -2.91
N LEU A 167 3.96 -13.39 -3.29
CA LEU A 167 2.89 -12.41 -3.49
C LEU A 167 2.59 -11.69 -2.17
N ARG A 168 2.45 -10.36 -2.24
CA ARG A 168 2.31 -9.48 -1.08
C ARG A 168 0.89 -8.96 -1.01
N GLY A 169 0.26 -9.05 0.15
CA GLY A 169 -1.10 -8.55 0.33
C GLY A 169 -1.36 -7.96 1.69
N ILE A 170 -2.51 -7.32 1.84
CA ILE A 170 -3.02 -6.79 3.10
C ILE A 170 -4.44 -7.29 3.32
N ILE A 171 -4.71 -7.80 4.53
CA ILE A 171 -6.03 -8.27 4.96
C ILE A 171 -6.77 -7.12 5.63
N LYS A 172 -7.95 -6.78 5.11
CA LYS A 172 -8.81 -5.71 5.60
C LYS A 172 -10.22 -6.21 5.86
N LYS A 173 -11.01 -5.41 6.56
CA LYS A 173 -12.45 -5.66 6.69
C LYS A 173 -13.07 -5.68 5.30
N LEU A 174 -13.90 -6.70 5.05
CA LEU A 174 -14.76 -6.71 3.87
C LEU A 174 -15.85 -5.63 4.05
N GLY A 175 -15.83 -4.62 3.20
CA GLY A 175 -16.83 -3.55 3.22
C GLY A 175 -18.12 -3.90 2.49
N SER A 176 -19.07 -2.96 2.51
CA SER A 176 -20.31 -3.09 1.75
C SER A 176 -20.06 -3.02 0.24
N THR A 177 -20.94 -3.66 -0.55
CA THR A 177 -20.92 -3.59 -2.02
C THR A 177 -21.70 -2.39 -2.56
N ILE A 178 -21.91 -1.36 -1.73
CA ILE A 178 -22.61 -0.14 -2.13
C ILE A 178 -21.72 0.61 -3.10
N ASP A 179 -22.28 1.00 -4.25
CA ASP A 179 -21.60 1.87 -5.22
C ASP A 179 -20.98 3.09 -4.51
N PRO A 180 -19.66 3.32 -4.65
CA PRO A 180 -19.00 4.51 -4.13
C PRO A 180 -19.69 5.82 -4.52
N TRP A 181 -20.27 5.87 -5.73
CA TRP A 181 -20.97 7.03 -6.27
C TRP A 181 -22.44 7.13 -5.85
N SER A 182 -22.93 6.20 -5.03
CA SER A 182 -24.30 6.24 -4.52
C SER A 182 -24.59 7.58 -3.83
N PRO A 183 -25.77 8.19 -4.06
CA PRO A 183 -26.19 9.42 -3.37
C PRO A 183 -26.15 9.33 -1.83
N ALA A 184 -26.15 8.12 -1.28
CA ALA A 184 -26.01 7.90 0.16
C ALA A 184 -24.59 8.23 0.68
N ASN A 185 -23.55 8.03 -0.14
CA ASN A 185 -22.14 8.24 0.21
C ASN A 185 -21.71 9.70 0.03
N VAL A 186 -22.19 10.37 -1.03
CA VAL A 186 -21.79 11.75 -1.39
C VAL A 186 -22.58 12.85 -0.66
N ARG A 187 -23.13 12.57 0.53
CA ARG A 187 -23.86 13.59 1.31
C ARG A 187 -22.90 14.63 1.89
N VAL A 188 -23.31 15.90 1.92
CA VAL A 188 -22.52 17.01 2.52
C VAL A 188 -22.02 16.68 3.93
N ARG A 189 -22.86 16.04 4.77
CA ARG A 189 -22.46 15.62 6.12
C ARG A 189 -21.33 14.59 6.10
N THR A 190 -21.38 13.65 5.15
CA THR A 190 -20.34 12.63 4.95
C THR A 190 -19.06 13.29 4.47
N MET A 191 -19.12 14.16 3.46
CA MET A 191 -17.95 14.89 2.95
C MET A 191 -17.28 15.75 4.03
N ARG A 192 -18.05 16.45 4.88
CA ARG A 192 -17.52 17.19 6.03
C ARG A 192 -16.85 16.30 7.09
N ARG A 193 -17.26 15.04 7.20
CA ARG A 193 -16.58 14.07 8.06
C ARG A 193 -15.28 13.64 7.40
N ILE A 194 -15.31 13.24 6.13
CA ILE A 194 -14.12 12.83 5.38
C ILE A 194 -13.06 13.93 5.40
N LEU A 195 -13.43 15.21 5.18
CA LEU A 195 -12.49 16.33 5.30
C LEU A 195 -11.84 16.43 6.69
N ARG A 196 -12.60 16.22 7.77
CA ARG A 196 -12.04 16.22 9.14
C ARG A 196 -11.10 15.04 9.34
N ASP A 197 -11.44 13.87 8.80
CA ASP A 197 -10.60 12.68 8.88
C ASP A 197 -9.32 12.87 8.06
N THR A 198 -9.38 13.50 6.88
CA THR A 198 -8.21 13.92 6.07
C THR A 198 -7.27 14.83 6.87
N ILE A 199 -7.81 15.86 7.53
CA ILE A 199 -6.99 16.76 8.38
C ILE A 199 -6.31 15.96 9.51
N ARG A 200 -7.02 15.01 10.13
CA ARG A 200 -6.45 14.16 11.18
C ARG A 200 -5.37 13.22 10.64
N LEU A 201 -5.54 12.66 9.45
CA LEU A 201 -4.51 11.85 8.77
C LEU A 201 -3.26 12.69 8.50
N HIS A 202 -3.42 13.92 8.00
CA HIS A 202 -2.31 14.87 7.81
C HIS A 202 -1.59 15.18 9.12
N GLN A 203 -2.32 15.39 10.21
CA GLN A 203 -1.75 15.59 11.55
C GLN A 203 -0.96 14.38 12.08
N LEU A 204 -1.28 13.18 11.61
CA LEU A 204 -0.52 11.94 11.88
C LEU A 204 0.67 11.74 10.93
N GLY A 205 0.92 12.69 10.03
CA GLY A 205 1.97 12.63 9.03
C GLY A 205 1.66 11.71 7.85
N ILE A 206 0.37 11.45 7.58
CA ILE A 206 -0.10 10.66 6.43
C ILE A 206 -0.80 11.59 5.44
N PHE A 207 -0.33 11.66 4.19
CA PHE A 207 -0.88 12.54 3.15
C PHE A 207 -0.69 11.93 1.75
N TYR A 208 -1.15 12.63 0.71
CA TYR A 208 -1.21 12.11 -0.66
C TYR A 208 -2.14 10.89 -0.78
N LEU A 209 -3.35 11.10 -0.29
CA LEU A 209 -4.38 10.08 -0.02
C LEU A 209 -5.21 9.70 -1.24
N ASP A 210 -5.18 10.49 -2.32
CA ASP A 210 -5.99 10.27 -3.53
C ASP A 210 -7.49 10.11 -3.20
N LEU A 211 -8.12 11.14 -2.62
CA LEU A 211 -9.47 11.07 -2.02
C LEU A 211 -10.65 10.98 -3.01
N ARG A 212 -10.59 10.04 -3.95
CA ARG A 212 -11.70 9.70 -4.85
C ARG A 212 -12.69 8.77 -4.15
N PRO A 213 -14.00 8.81 -4.50
CA PRO A 213 -14.99 7.90 -3.92
C PRO A 213 -14.58 6.43 -3.97
N GLU A 214 -13.91 5.99 -5.03
CA GLU A 214 -13.42 4.62 -5.20
C GLU A 214 -12.37 4.18 -4.17
N GLN A 215 -11.66 5.14 -3.56
CA GLN A 215 -10.69 4.84 -2.49
C GLN A 215 -11.33 4.72 -1.11
N LEU A 216 -12.63 4.99 -1.02
CA LEU A 216 -13.42 4.89 0.20
C LEU A 216 -14.25 3.61 0.21
N VAL A 217 -14.27 2.94 1.37
CA VAL A 217 -15.14 1.80 1.63
C VAL A 217 -15.93 2.09 2.90
N ASP A 218 -17.26 1.94 2.85
CA ASP A 218 -18.16 2.35 3.94
C ASP A 218 -17.97 3.84 4.36
N ASN A 219 -17.55 4.70 3.42
CA ASN A 219 -17.17 6.11 3.65
C ASN A 219 -16.00 6.30 4.64
N MET A 220 -15.09 5.33 4.70
CA MET A 220 -13.82 5.37 5.41
C MET A 220 -12.68 5.19 4.43
N MET A 221 -11.50 5.73 4.76
CA MET A 221 -10.33 5.55 3.90
C MET A 221 -9.92 4.08 3.86
N CYS A 222 -9.78 3.53 2.65
CA CYS A 222 -9.42 2.14 2.45
C CYS A 222 -8.06 2.00 1.79
N ASP A 223 -7.78 2.79 0.76
CA ASP A 223 -6.54 2.73 -0.01
C ASP A 223 -5.48 3.68 0.56
N PHE A 224 -4.26 3.22 0.78
CA PHE A 224 -3.13 4.11 1.09
C PHE A 224 -1.91 3.78 0.22
N SER A 225 -2.14 3.21 -0.96
CA SER A 225 -1.08 2.70 -1.80
C SER A 225 -0.26 3.81 -2.48
N THR A 226 -0.75 5.05 -2.49
CA THR A 226 0.01 6.25 -2.89
C THR A 226 0.47 7.09 -1.70
N ALA A 227 0.00 6.79 -0.50
CA ALA A 227 0.14 7.70 0.63
C ALA A 227 1.59 7.81 1.11
N PHE A 228 2.01 9.03 1.39
CA PHE A 228 3.25 9.30 2.09
C PHE A 228 3.01 9.25 3.58
N THR A 229 3.91 8.59 4.32
CA THR A 229 3.86 8.53 5.78
C THR A 229 5.21 8.91 6.37
N VAL A 230 5.25 10.00 7.14
CA VAL A 230 6.48 10.50 7.79
C VAL A 230 7.03 9.48 8.81
N PRO A 231 8.36 9.23 8.83
CA PRO A 231 9.39 9.87 8.02
C PRO A 231 9.41 9.38 6.57
N HIS A 232 9.46 10.27 5.58
CA HIS A 232 9.45 9.92 4.15
C HIS A 232 10.51 10.74 3.44
N PHE A 233 11.28 10.20 2.49
CA PHE A 233 12.41 10.93 1.90
C PHE A 233 12.00 12.25 1.20
N MET A 234 10.75 12.36 0.73
CA MET A 234 10.19 13.62 0.19
C MET A 234 9.85 14.67 1.25
N ALA A 235 9.63 14.27 2.51
CA ALA A 235 9.10 15.14 3.57
C ALA A 235 9.95 15.19 4.85
N SER A 236 11.05 14.42 4.89
CA SER A 236 11.93 14.25 6.04
C SER A 236 13.38 14.53 5.62
N PRO A 237 13.77 15.81 5.48
CA PRO A 237 15.11 16.19 5.05
C PRO A 237 16.22 15.63 5.96
N GLU A 238 15.91 15.34 7.23
CA GLU A 238 16.81 14.66 8.17
C GLU A 238 17.26 13.27 7.71
N LEU A 239 16.54 12.63 6.78
CA LEU A 239 16.94 11.36 6.17
C LEU A 239 18.10 11.52 5.18
N ASN A 240 18.35 12.72 4.67
CA ASN A 240 19.44 13.02 3.75
C ASN A 240 20.20 14.28 4.19
N PRO A 241 21.26 14.14 5.01
CA PRO A 241 22.02 15.29 5.52
C PRO A 241 22.85 16.01 4.44
N LYS A 242 22.81 15.56 3.17
CA LYS A 242 23.54 16.18 2.05
C LYS A 242 22.69 17.17 1.25
N LEU A 243 21.42 17.37 1.60
CA LEU A 243 20.53 18.30 0.91
C LEU A 243 21.04 19.74 1.07
N ALA A 244 21.14 20.47 -0.04
CA ALA A 244 21.41 21.90 -0.03
C ALA A 244 20.10 22.69 0.20
N GLU A 245 20.21 23.99 0.52
CA GLU A 245 19.07 24.87 0.75
C GLU A 245 18.05 24.88 -0.41
N LYS A 246 18.54 24.85 -1.65
CA LYS A 246 17.68 24.75 -2.85
C LYS A 246 16.89 23.43 -2.90
N ASP A 247 17.47 22.33 -2.40
CA ASP A 247 16.84 21.02 -2.42
C ASP A 247 15.76 20.97 -1.34
N LEU A 248 16.01 21.60 -0.18
CA LEU A 248 15.02 21.77 0.89
C LEU A 248 13.81 22.59 0.41
N ALA A 249 14.05 23.71 -0.29
CA ALA A 249 12.97 24.54 -0.83
C ALA A 249 12.15 23.78 -1.91
N ALA A 250 12.82 22.99 -2.75
CA ALA A 250 12.14 22.13 -3.73
C ALA A 250 11.30 21.05 -3.04
N MET A 251 11.84 20.39 -2.02
CA MET A 251 11.10 19.40 -1.22
C MET A 251 9.88 20.00 -0.54
N GLU A 252 10.00 21.18 0.07
CA GLU A 252 8.88 21.89 0.70
C GLU A 252 7.77 22.19 -0.32
N HIS A 253 8.14 22.67 -1.51
CA HIS A 253 7.20 22.91 -2.59
C HIS A 253 6.49 21.63 -3.05
N GLU A 254 7.23 20.53 -3.27
CA GLU A 254 6.63 19.24 -3.65
C GLU A 254 5.68 18.71 -2.58
N VAL A 255 6.07 18.75 -1.30
CA VAL A 255 5.20 18.34 -0.19
C VAL A 255 3.94 19.20 -0.14
N PHE A 256 4.04 20.51 -0.40
CA PHE A 256 2.88 21.37 -0.52
C PHE A 256 1.95 20.93 -1.66
N LEU A 257 2.48 20.59 -2.84
CA LEU A 257 1.68 20.09 -3.97
C LEU A 257 0.98 18.75 -3.66
N TYR A 258 1.69 17.81 -3.04
CA TYR A 258 1.10 16.53 -2.64
C TYR A 258 -0.01 16.70 -1.59
N THR A 259 0.21 17.58 -0.61
CA THR A 259 -0.76 17.82 0.47
C THR A 259 -1.97 18.62 -0.01
N ILE A 260 -1.80 19.63 -0.88
CA ILE A 260 -2.92 20.43 -1.38
C ILE A 260 -3.84 19.62 -2.31
N ASN A 261 -3.28 18.64 -3.04
CA ASN A 261 -4.05 17.75 -3.92
C ASN A 261 -5.16 17.01 -3.16
N ASP A 262 -4.91 16.60 -1.91
CA ASP A 262 -5.94 15.96 -1.06
C ASP A 262 -7.15 16.87 -0.82
N TYR A 263 -6.98 18.19 -0.86
CA TYR A 263 -8.05 19.16 -0.63
C TYR A 263 -8.80 19.57 -1.89
N TRP A 264 -8.20 19.40 -3.07
CA TRP A 264 -8.86 19.70 -4.34
C TRP A 264 -10.12 18.85 -4.55
N SER A 265 -10.14 17.61 -4.05
CA SER A 265 -11.31 16.72 -4.06
C SER A 265 -12.54 17.27 -3.33
N PHE A 266 -12.41 18.32 -2.51
CA PHE A 266 -13.52 18.96 -1.79
C PHE A 266 -13.92 20.33 -2.36
N SER A 267 -13.24 20.83 -3.39
CA SER A 267 -13.45 22.17 -3.95
C SER A 267 -14.51 22.21 -5.07
N CYS A 268 -15.18 21.09 -5.33
CA CYS A 268 -16.24 20.92 -6.33
C CYS A 268 -17.62 20.79 -5.65
#